data_AF-A0A933N024-F1
#
_entry.id   AF-A0A933N024-F1
#
_cell.length_a   1.000
_cell.length_b   1.000
_cell.length_c   1.000
_cell.angle_alpha   90.00
_cell.angle_beta   90.00
_cell.angle_gamma   90.00
#
_symmetry.space_group_name_H-M   'P 1'
#
loop_
_entity.id
_entity.type
_entity.pdbx_description
1 polymer ?
#
loop_
_entity_poly.entity_id
_entity_poly.type
_entity_poly.pdbx_seq_one_letter_code
_entity_poly.pdbx_strand_id
1 'polypeptide(L)'
;MMDITERHRAEKHIQELNRDLERRAQDLELTTEELRVTNEELHRANEKLHEANVGLQVANKELERLTESVALELRRPLVSLHHLAHLIDQDDALALLPQTEQLFQLMHANTEEMDRLTEGLLQVARIIQRPLQKQTVAPKTLVREVLQELEPDRQDRQVEITIGELGEGQADPALLKLVWSHLLSNALKFTRQHAYAQTIFRAFQRYHREDEYEGAGIWLAMVEWIIRRHGGRVWVEGEENNGAAFYFTFG
;
A
#
# COMPACT_ATOMS: atom_id res chain seq x y z
N MET A 1 -20.60 91.69 3.49
CA MET A 1 -21.73 90.97 4.09
C MET A 1 -22.03 89.84 3.12
N MET A 2 -21.67 88.60 3.48
CA MET A 2 -21.83 87.45 2.58
C MET A 2 -23.32 87.29 2.24
N ASP A 3 -23.65 87.18 0.96
CA ASP A 3 -25.02 87.06 0.48
C ASP A 3 -25.65 85.79 1.06
N ILE A 4 -26.79 85.93 1.73
CA ILE A 4 -27.52 84.84 2.38
C ILE A 4 -27.83 83.71 1.37
N THR A 5 -27.95 84.06 0.08
CA THR A 5 -28.19 83.14 -1.03
C THR A 5 -26.99 82.24 -1.32
N GLU A 6 -25.76 82.74 -1.23
CA GLU A 6 -24.54 81.95 -1.43
C GLU A 6 -24.31 80.96 -0.29
N ARG A 7 -24.56 81.41 0.95
CA ARG A 7 -24.47 80.54 2.14
C ARG A 7 -25.47 79.39 2.06
N HIS A 8 -26.71 79.67 1.66
CA HIS A 8 -27.74 78.64 1.57
C HIS A 8 -27.47 77.63 0.43
N ARG A 9 -26.87 78.07 -0.69
CA ARG A 9 -26.40 77.17 -1.76
C ARG A 9 -25.24 76.29 -1.29
N ALA A 10 -24.28 76.85 -0.55
CA ALA A 10 -23.16 76.11 0.00
C ALA A 10 -23.62 75.06 1.04
N GLU A 11 -24.54 75.43 1.93
CA GLU A 11 -25.12 74.51 2.93
C GLU A 11 -25.87 73.35 2.25
N LYS A 12 -26.64 73.63 1.19
CA LYS A 12 -27.35 72.60 0.42
C LYS A 12 -26.39 71.66 -0.31
N HIS A 13 -25.31 72.20 -0.89
CA HIS A 13 -24.29 71.40 -1.57
C HIS A 13 -23.52 70.50 -0.59
N ILE A 14 -23.18 71.01 0.60
CA ILE A 14 -22.56 70.21 1.68
C ILE A 14 -23.49 69.08 2.14
N GLN A 15 -24.79 69.34 2.28
CA GLN A 15 -25.77 68.30 2.62
C GLN A 15 -25.88 67.22 1.54
N GLU A 16 -25.82 67.60 0.27
CA GLU A 16 -25.80 66.64 -0.85
C GLU A 16 -24.51 65.80 -0.85
N LEU A 17 -23.35 66.43 -0.64
CA LEU A 17 -22.06 65.72 -0.52
C LEU A 17 -22.03 64.76 0.67
N ASN A 18 -22.54 65.18 1.84
CA ASN A 18 -22.58 64.30 3.02
C ASN A 18 -23.47 63.08 2.77
N ARG A 19 -24.62 63.25 2.10
CA ARG A 19 -25.48 62.11 1.72
C ARG A 19 -24.79 61.17 0.73
N ASP A 20 -24.02 61.71 -0.22
CA ASP A 20 -23.27 60.86 -1.16
C ASP A 20 -22.13 60.11 -0.47
N LEU A 21 -21.42 60.76 0.46
CA LEU A 21 -20.39 60.15 1.29
C LEU A 21 -20.95 59.04 2.19
N GLU A 22 -22.10 59.26 2.83
CA GLU A 22 -22.78 58.25 3.66
C GLU A 22 -23.17 57.02 2.84
N ARG A 23 -23.68 57.22 1.62
CA ARG A 23 -23.99 56.10 0.71
C ARG A 23 -22.75 55.31 0.33
N ARG A 24 -21.69 55.99 -0.08
CA ARG A 24 -20.41 55.34 -0.44
C ARG A 24 -19.79 54.62 0.75
N ALA A 25 -19.92 55.15 1.97
CA ALA A 25 -19.45 54.50 3.18
C ALA A 25 -20.22 53.21 3.46
N GLN A 26 -21.55 53.22 3.31
CA GLN A 26 -22.37 52.01 3.44
C GLN A 26 -22.05 50.96 2.37
N ASP A 27 -21.90 51.37 1.10
CA ASP A 27 -21.53 50.45 0.01
C ASP A 27 -20.14 49.82 0.25
N LEU A 28 -19.20 50.61 0.76
CA LEU A 28 -17.87 50.10 1.13
C LEU A 28 -17.95 49.10 2.29
N GLU A 29 -18.71 49.39 3.34
CA GLU A 29 -18.91 48.46 4.47
C GLU A 29 -19.49 47.12 4.00
N LEU A 30 -20.54 47.15 3.17
CA LEU A 30 -21.15 45.96 2.59
C LEU A 30 -20.13 45.15 1.76
N THR A 31 -19.39 45.83 0.88
CA THR A 31 -18.37 45.17 0.04
C THR A 31 -17.24 44.57 0.88
N THR A 32 -16.81 45.25 1.94
CA THR A 32 -15.77 44.74 2.84
C THR A 32 -16.21 43.51 3.62
N GLU A 33 -17.47 43.46 4.02
CA GLU A 33 -18.03 42.31 4.73
C GLU A 33 -18.21 41.10 3.78
N GLU A 34 -18.68 41.33 2.55
CA GLU A 34 -18.72 40.30 1.50
C GLU A 34 -17.33 39.74 1.19
N LEU A 35 -16.32 40.62 1.06
CA LEU A 35 -14.92 40.21 0.88
C LEU A 35 -14.41 39.41 2.07
N ARG A 36 -14.78 39.78 3.30
CA ARG A 36 -14.37 39.04 4.51
C ARG A 36 -14.91 37.61 4.48
N VAL A 37 -16.21 37.44 4.23
CA VAL A 37 -16.86 36.12 4.18
C VAL A 37 -16.27 35.25 3.07
N THR A 38 -16.13 35.79 1.86
CA THR A 38 -15.57 35.04 0.73
C THR A 38 -14.10 34.65 0.96
N ASN A 39 -13.32 35.50 1.62
CA ASN A 39 -11.93 35.19 1.97
C ASN A 39 -11.84 34.08 3.03
N GLU A 40 -12.74 34.06 4.02
CA GLU A 40 -12.84 32.97 4.99
C GLU A 40 -13.22 31.64 4.34
N GLU A 41 -14.17 31.65 3.39
CA GLU A 41 -14.53 30.46 2.61
C GLU A 41 -13.37 29.95 1.76
N LEU A 42 -12.66 30.87 1.08
CA LEU A 42 -11.47 30.54 0.29
C LEU A 42 -10.36 29.94 1.14
N HIS A 43 -10.12 30.49 2.34
CA HIS A 43 -9.16 29.94 3.29
C HIS A 43 -9.52 28.51 3.69
N ARG A 44 -10.77 28.25 4.07
CA ARG A 44 -11.24 26.90 4.42
C ARG A 44 -11.14 25.92 3.26
N ALA A 45 -11.44 26.37 2.03
CA ALA A 45 -11.31 25.55 0.83
C ALA A 45 -9.84 25.21 0.54
N ASN A 46 -8.93 26.19 0.67
CA ASN A 46 -7.49 25.99 0.52
C ASN A 46 -6.93 25.02 1.56
N GLU A 47 -7.35 25.10 2.82
CA GLU A 47 -6.94 24.15 3.87
C GLU A 47 -7.35 22.73 3.53
N LYS A 48 -8.62 22.50 3.17
CA LYS A 48 -9.10 21.17 2.75
C LYS A 48 -8.36 20.64 1.52
N LEU A 49 -8.08 21.52 0.55
CA LEU A 49 -7.34 21.16 -0.65
C LEU A 49 -5.89 20.79 -0.31
N HIS A 50 -5.27 21.50 0.61
CA HIS A 50 -3.94 21.19 1.12
C HIS A 50 -3.90 19.83 1.83
N GLU A 51 -4.84 19.56 2.74
CA GLU A 51 -4.96 18.27 3.42
C GLU A 51 -5.16 17.10 2.43
N ALA A 52 -6.06 17.27 1.45
CA ALA A 52 -6.29 16.28 0.41
C ALA A 52 -5.05 16.05 -0.46
N ASN A 53 -4.31 17.12 -0.81
CA ASN A 53 -3.09 17.03 -1.60
C ASN A 53 -1.98 16.29 -0.84
N VAL A 54 -1.79 16.58 0.46
CA VAL A 54 -0.87 15.83 1.32
C VAL A 54 -1.26 14.35 1.38
N GLY A 55 -2.54 14.04 1.58
CA GLY A 55 -3.04 12.66 1.59
C GLY A 55 -2.77 11.93 0.27
N LEU A 56 -3.01 12.59 -0.87
CA LEU A 56 -2.72 12.05 -2.20
C LEU A 56 -1.22 11.81 -2.41
N GLN A 57 -0.36 12.73 -1.97
CA GLN A 57 1.09 12.57 -2.08
C GLN A 57 1.61 11.37 -1.28
N VAL A 58 1.08 11.15 -0.07
CA VAL A 58 1.42 9.98 0.74
C VAL A 58 0.98 8.70 0.03
N ALA A 59 -0.27 8.63 -0.43
CA ALA A 59 -0.78 7.46 -1.14
C ALA A 59 0.00 7.18 -2.43
N ASN A 60 0.39 8.23 -3.19
CA ASN A 60 1.16 8.07 -4.41
C ASN A 60 2.56 7.51 -4.14
N LYS A 61 3.25 8.00 -3.10
CA LYS A 61 4.56 7.45 -2.70
C LYS A 61 4.47 5.99 -2.27
N GLU A 62 3.40 5.59 -1.59
CA GLU A 62 3.19 4.19 -1.22
C GLU A 62 3.01 3.30 -2.45
N LEU A 63 2.29 3.78 -3.48
CA LEU A 63 2.14 3.08 -4.76
C LEU A 63 3.44 2.98 -5.54
N GLU A 64 4.24 4.05 -5.55
CA GLU A 64 5.58 4.04 -6.17
C GLU A 64 6.47 2.99 -5.52
N ARG A 65 6.56 2.97 -4.18
CA ARG A 65 7.34 1.97 -3.43
C ARG A 65 6.87 0.54 -3.71
N LEU A 66 5.56 0.32 -3.81
CA LEU A 66 5.00 -0.98 -4.20
C LEU A 66 5.45 -1.38 -5.61
N THR A 67 5.31 -0.46 -6.58
CA THR A 67 5.68 -0.70 -7.97
C THR A 67 7.16 -1.04 -8.13
N GLU A 68 8.03 -0.35 -7.39
CA GLU A 68 9.47 -0.63 -7.34
C GLU A 68 9.78 -2.01 -6.78
N SER A 69 9.17 -2.39 -5.65
CA SER A 69 9.37 -3.72 -5.02
C SER A 69 8.98 -4.84 -5.96
N VAL A 70 7.83 -4.71 -6.62
CA VAL A 70 7.33 -5.67 -7.59
C VAL A 70 8.31 -5.83 -8.75
N ALA A 71 8.76 -4.72 -9.33
CA ALA A 71 9.65 -4.76 -10.49
C ALA A 71 10.96 -5.51 -10.14
N LEU A 72 11.49 -5.29 -8.93
CA LEU A 72 12.65 -6.01 -8.43
C LEU A 72 12.36 -7.51 -8.25
N GLU A 73 11.21 -7.86 -7.68
CA GLU A 73 10.79 -9.24 -7.46
C GLU A 73 10.52 -10.01 -8.74
N LEU A 74 9.96 -9.40 -9.78
CA LEU A 74 9.80 -10.03 -11.09
C LEU A 74 11.13 -10.16 -11.84
N ARG A 75 12.06 -9.21 -11.62
CA ARG A 75 13.38 -9.23 -12.29
C ARG A 75 14.23 -10.43 -11.85
N ARG A 76 14.16 -10.82 -10.56
CA ARG A 76 14.93 -11.94 -10.00
C ARG A 76 14.71 -13.28 -10.72
N PRO A 77 13.49 -13.84 -10.80
CA PRO A 77 13.24 -15.09 -11.52
C PRO A 77 13.53 -14.96 -13.01
N LEU A 78 13.31 -13.79 -13.62
CA LEU A 78 13.61 -13.55 -15.03
C LEU A 78 15.13 -13.59 -15.34
N VAL A 79 15.96 -12.97 -14.49
CA VAL A 79 17.42 -13.05 -14.60
C VAL A 79 17.91 -14.48 -14.37
N SER A 80 17.31 -15.20 -13.42
CA SER A 80 17.62 -16.61 -13.15
C SER A 80 17.29 -17.50 -14.35
N LEU A 81 16.09 -17.34 -14.95
CA LEU A 81 15.68 -18.02 -16.18
C LEU A 81 16.67 -17.77 -17.32
N HIS A 82 17.08 -16.51 -17.51
CA HIS A 82 18.03 -16.15 -18.55
C HIS A 82 19.39 -16.86 -18.38
N HIS A 83 19.92 -16.89 -17.15
CA HIS A 83 21.16 -17.60 -16.85
C HIS A 83 21.03 -19.12 -17.06
N LEU A 84 19.94 -19.73 -16.57
CA LEU A 84 19.71 -21.16 -16.72
C LEU A 84 19.59 -21.57 -18.19
N ALA A 85 18.86 -20.80 -18.99
CA ALA A 85 18.76 -21.01 -20.43
C ALA A 85 20.12 -20.87 -21.12
N HIS A 86 20.93 -19.87 -20.72
CA HIS A 86 22.28 -19.67 -21.26
C HIS A 86 23.23 -20.83 -20.94
N LEU A 87 23.14 -21.42 -19.75
CA LEU A 87 23.93 -22.59 -19.36
C LEU A 87 23.59 -23.83 -20.19
N ILE A 88 22.32 -24.01 -20.55
CA ILE A 88 21.87 -25.11 -21.41
C ILE A 88 22.34 -24.90 -22.86
N ASP A 89 22.33 -23.65 -23.35
CA ASP A 89 22.70 -23.29 -24.72
C ASP A 89 24.22 -23.39 -24.99
N GLN A 90 25.06 -23.18 -23.97
CA GLN A 90 26.53 -23.17 -24.13
C GLN A 90 27.19 -24.55 -24.04
N ASP A 91 26.51 -25.58 -23.54
CA ASP A 91 27.10 -26.89 -23.30
C ASP A 91 26.16 -28.01 -23.76
N ASP A 92 26.37 -28.47 -25.00
CA ASP A 92 25.61 -29.57 -25.62
C ASP A 92 25.68 -30.88 -24.81
N ALA A 93 26.71 -31.07 -23.98
CA ALA A 93 26.82 -32.24 -23.11
C ALA A 93 25.93 -32.11 -21.86
N LEU A 94 25.69 -30.87 -21.38
CA LEU A 94 24.78 -30.57 -20.29
C LEU A 94 23.32 -30.84 -20.64
N ALA A 95 22.93 -30.83 -21.92
CA ALA A 95 21.58 -31.19 -22.36
C ALA A 95 21.26 -32.69 -22.20
N LEU A 96 22.28 -33.54 -22.03
CA LEU A 96 22.16 -35.00 -21.95
C LEU A 96 22.32 -35.55 -20.52
N LEU A 97 22.59 -34.68 -19.54
CA LEU A 97 22.86 -35.07 -18.16
C LEU A 97 21.56 -35.16 -17.33
N PRO A 98 21.48 -36.05 -16.32
CA PRO A 98 20.35 -36.07 -15.38
C PRO A 98 20.15 -34.74 -14.63
N GLN A 99 21.17 -33.88 -14.59
CA GLN A 99 21.11 -32.55 -13.98
C GLN A 99 20.30 -31.54 -14.80
N THR A 100 20.08 -31.75 -16.12
CA THR A 100 19.25 -30.86 -16.95
C THR A 100 17.80 -30.86 -16.46
N GLU A 101 17.30 -32.00 -16.00
CA GLU A 101 15.95 -32.10 -15.43
C GLU A 101 15.78 -31.18 -14.21
N GLN A 102 16.81 -31.06 -13.37
CA GLN A 102 16.81 -30.14 -12.23
C GLN A 102 16.84 -28.67 -12.67
N LEU A 103 17.57 -28.34 -13.75
CA LEU A 103 17.57 -27.00 -14.33
C LEU A 103 16.18 -26.65 -14.88
N PHE A 104 15.51 -27.57 -15.59
CA PHE A 104 14.15 -27.38 -16.08
C PHE A 104 13.14 -27.24 -14.93
N GLN A 105 13.27 -28.03 -13.86
CA GLN A 105 12.43 -27.88 -12.66
C GLN A 105 12.63 -26.51 -12.01
N LEU A 106 13.85 -25.99 -11.95
CA LEU A 106 14.12 -24.66 -11.42
C LEU A 106 13.57 -23.55 -12.33
N MET A 107 13.68 -23.70 -13.65
CA MET A 107 13.05 -22.78 -14.60
C MET A 107 11.52 -22.78 -14.47
N HIS A 108 10.90 -23.96 -14.29
CA HIS A 108 9.47 -24.06 -14.03
C HIS A 108 9.09 -23.35 -12.73
N ALA A 109 9.84 -23.58 -11.65
CA ALA A 109 9.62 -22.92 -10.36
C ALA A 109 9.72 -21.38 -10.43
N ASN A 110 10.70 -20.86 -11.18
CA ASN A 110 10.84 -19.42 -11.43
C ASN A 110 9.64 -18.86 -12.23
N THR A 111 9.15 -19.61 -13.21
CA THR A 111 7.99 -19.20 -14.02
C THR A 111 6.71 -19.17 -13.18
N GLU A 112 6.48 -20.20 -12.37
CA GLU A 112 5.37 -20.22 -11.41
C GLU A 112 5.47 -19.08 -10.39
N GLU A 113 6.68 -18.70 -9.98
CA GLU A 113 6.89 -17.54 -9.12
C GLU A 113 6.49 -16.25 -9.81
N MET A 114 6.87 -16.06 -11.07
CA MET A 114 6.44 -14.91 -11.86
C MET A 114 4.92 -14.85 -12.03
N ASP A 115 4.25 -15.97 -12.25
CA ASP A 115 2.78 -16.04 -12.34
C ASP A 115 2.13 -15.62 -11.02
N ARG A 116 2.64 -16.11 -9.88
CA ARG A 116 2.15 -15.72 -8.54
C ARG A 116 2.34 -14.22 -8.29
N LEU A 117 3.50 -13.65 -8.62
CA LEU A 117 3.77 -12.22 -8.47
C LEU A 117 2.84 -11.37 -9.34
N THR A 118 2.57 -11.83 -10.56
CA THR A 118 1.67 -11.14 -11.50
C THR A 118 0.22 -11.17 -11.05
N GLU A 119 -0.27 -12.30 -10.54
CA GLU A 119 -1.62 -12.38 -9.96
C GLU A 119 -1.75 -11.47 -8.73
N GLY A 120 -0.69 -11.39 -7.90
CA GLY A 120 -0.62 -10.46 -6.78
C GLY A 120 -0.75 -9.00 -7.18
N LEU A 121 -0.05 -8.60 -8.22
CA LEU A 121 -0.18 -7.26 -8.80
C LEU A 121 -1.60 -6.95 -9.27
N LEU A 122 -2.23 -7.90 -9.97
CA LEU A 122 -3.59 -7.73 -10.45
C LEU A 122 -4.59 -7.59 -9.29
N GLN A 123 -4.38 -8.32 -8.19
CA GLN A 123 -5.15 -8.13 -6.97
C GLN A 123 -4.94 -6.74 -6.38
N VAL A 124 -3.70 -6.28 -6.20
CA VAL A 124 -3.38 -4.93 -5.70
C VAL A 124 -4.07 -3.86 -6.54
N ALA A 125 -3.92 -3.93 -7.87
CA ALA A 125 -4.51 -2.98 -8.80
C ALA A 125 -6.04 -2.91 -8.69
N ARG A 126 -6.71 -4.07 -8.51
CA ARG A 126 -8.16 -4.14 -8.30
C ARG A 126 -8.58 -3.57 -6.95
N ILE A 127 -7.78 -3.79 -5.91
CA ILE A 127 -8.07 -3.34 -4.55
C ILE A 127 -7.92 -1.82 -4.42
N ILE A 128 -6.90 -1.22 -5.03
CA ILE A 128 -6.66 0.23 -4.97
C ILE A 128 -7.87 1.03 -5.49
N GLN A 129 -8.53 0.52 -6.53
CA GLN A 129 -9.66 1.19 -7.19
C GLN A 129 -10.99 1.09 -6.41
N ARG A 130 -11.05 0.27 -5.36
CA ARG A 130 -12.29 0.06 -4.59
C ARG A 130 -12.31 0.92 -3.33
N PRO A 131 -13.44 1.59 -3.00
CA PRO A 131 -13.59 2.25 -1.71
C PRO A 131 -13.53 1.23 -0.57
N LEU A 132 -12.93 1.62 0.55
CA LEU A 132 -12.82 0.76 1.74
C LEU A 132 -14.20 0.52 2.35
N GLN A 133 -14.61 -0.74 2.50
CA GLN A 133 -15.91 -1.10 3.08
C GLN A 133 -15.74 -1.65 4.50
N LYS A 134 -15.64 -0.76 5.50
CA LYS A 134 -15.52 -1.18 6.90
C LYS A 134 -16.82 -1.76 7.43
N GLN A 135 -16.72 -2.93 8.05
CA GLN A 135 -17.78 -3.59 8.79
C GLN A 135 -17.20 -4.22 10.06
N THR A 136 -18.09 -4.56 11.00
CA THR A 136 -17.70 -5.38 12.15
C THR A 136 -17.22 -6.74 11.66
N VAL A 137 -15.98 -7.09 11.98
CA VAL A 137 -15.38 -8.37 11.63
C VAL A 137 -14.99 -9.12 12.90
N ALA A 138 -15.17 -10.45 12.86
CA ALA A 138 -14.64 -11.38 13.84
C ALA A 138 -13.41 -12.07 13.22
N PRO A 139 -12.17 -11.64 13.53
CA PRO A 139 -10.96 -12.16 12.89
C PRO A 139 -10.80 -13.66 13.08
N LYS A 140 -11.27 -14.21 14.21
CA LYS A 140 -11.27 -15.65 14.49
C LYS A 140 -12.00 -16.47 13.42
N THR A 141 -13.06 -15.95 12.84
CA THR A 141 -13.80 -16.61 11.75
C THR A 141 -12.99 -16.56 10.45
N LEU A 142 -12.47 -15.39 10.10
CA LEU A 142 -11.65 -15.21 8.90
C LEU A 142 -10.40 -16.10 8.91
N VAL A 143 -9.69 -16.16 10.05
CA VAL A 143 -8.52 -17.03 10.21
C VAL A 143 -8.87 -18.49 9.97
N ARG A 144 -10.01 -18.98 10.51
CA ARG A 144 -10.45 -20.36 10.27
C ARG A 144 -10.77 -20.64 8.80
N GLU A 145 -11.46 -19.72 8.13
CA GLU A 145 -11.73 -19.85 6.69
C GLU A 145 -10.44 -19.96 5.89
N VAL A 146 -9.48 -19.06 6.16
CA VAL A 146 -8.19 -19.07 5.46
C VAL A 146 -7.42 -20.36 5.73
N LEU A 147 -7.41 -20.84 6.97
CA LEU A 147 -6.77 -22.12 7.30
C LEU A 147 -7.39 -23.30 6.55
N GLN A 148 -8.72 -23.31 6.39
CA GLN A 148 -9.43 -24.33 5.61
C GLN A 148 -9.07 -24.25 4.13
N GLU A 149 -8.92 -23.05 3.56
CA GLU A 149 -8.47 -22.84 2.18
C GLU A 149 -7.02 -23.31 1.96
N LEU A 150 -6.17 -23.20 2.98
CA LEU A 150 -4.77 -23.63 2.95
C LEU A 150 -4.58 -25.12 3.29
N GLU A 151 -5.66 -25.88 3.56
CA GLU A 151 -5.58 -27.32 3.88
C GLU A 151 -4.93 -28.18 2.77
N PRO A 152 -5.19 -27.94 1.46
CA PRO A 152 -4.53 -28.68 0.39
C PRO A 152 -3.01 -28.53 0.42
N ASP A 153 -2.49 -27.38 0.85
CA ASP A 153 -1.05 -27.17 0.97
C ASP A 153 -0.45 -27.98 2.13
N ARG A 154 -1.25 -28.41 3.13
CA ARG A 154 -0.80 -29.09 4.35
C ARG A 154 -0.49 -30.58 4.19
N GLN A 155 -0.63 -31.16 3.00
CA GLN A 155 -0.46 -32.62 2.77
C GLN A 155 0.79 -33.19 3.46
N ASP A 156 0.57 -34.18 4.35
CA ASP A 156 1.54 -34.91 5.18
C ASP A 156 2.30 -34.15 6.29
N ARG A 157 1.86 -32.95 6.70
CA ARG A 157 2.59 -32.14 7.70
C ARG A 157 1.94 -32.10 9.08
N GLN A 158 2.72 -32.38 10.12
CA GLN A 158 2.36 -32.10 11.51
C GLN A 158 2.69 -30.65 11.85
N VAL A 159 1.80 -29.72 11.49
CA VAL A 159 1.87 -28.32 11.92
C VAL A 159 0.79 -28.08 12.97
N GLU A 160 1.22 -27.84 14.21
CA GLU A 160 0.34 -27.39 15.29
C GLU A 160 -0.09 -25.94 15.06
N ILE A 161 -1.39 -25.70 15.03
CA ILE A 161 -1.96 -24.35 14.92
C ILE A 161 -2.82 -24.08 16.15
N THR A 162 -2.48 -23.00 16.85
CA THR A 162 -3.26 -22.52 17.99
C THR A 162 -3.83 -21.14 17.67
N ILE A 163 -5.16 -21.04 17.67
CA ILE A 163 -5.85 -19.76 17.51
C ILE A 163 -6.24 -19.26 18.89
N GLY A 164 -5.59 -18.19 19.34
CA GLY A 164 -5.91 -17.51 20.59
C GLY A 164 -7.22 -16.70 20.53
N GLU A 165 -7.43 -15.86 21.55
CA GLU A 165 -8.52 -14.89 21.55
C GLU A 165 -8.20 -13.74 20.59
N LEU A 166 -9.14 -13.45 19.70
CA LEU A 166 -9.07 -12.37 18.71
C LEU A 166 -10.31 -11.50 18.88
N GLY A 167 -10.11 -10.25 19.30
CA GLY A 167 -11.20 -9.29 19.48
C GLY A 167 -11.89 -8.93 18.16
N GLU A 168 -13.12 -8.41 18.27
CA GLU A 168 -13.83 -7.83 17.13
C GLU A 168 -13.26 -6.45 16.79
N GLY A 169 -13.33 -6.06 15.51
CA GLY A 169 -12.84 -4.78 15.01
C GLY A 169 -13.59 -4.30 13.77
N GLN A 170 -13.28 -3.08 13.29
CA GLN A 170 -13.85 -2.47 12.10
C GLN A 170 -12.90 -2.56 10.92
N ALA A 171 -13.16 -3.51 10.02
CA ALA A 171 -12.34 -3.71 8.82
C ALA A 171 -13.14 -4.13 7.60
N ASP A 172 -12.52 -4.02 6.44
CA ASP A 172 -12.98 -4.65 5.22
C ASP A 172 -12.64 -6.15 5.27
N PRO A 173 -13.63 -7.06 5.31
CA PRO A 173 -13.41 -8.48 5.54
C PRO A 173 -12.63 -9.12 4.40
N ALA A 174 -12.82 -8.66 3.16
CA ALA A 174 -12.12 -9.21 2.00
C ALA A 174 -10.63 -8.86 2.06
N LEU A 175 -10.32 -7.62 2.43
CA LEU A 175 -8.93 -7.19 2.56
C LEU A 175 -8.25 -7.81 3.79
N LEU A 176 -8.97 -7.92 4.91
CA LEU A 176 -8.42 -8.57 6.10
C LEU A 176 -8.20 -10.07 5.88
N LYS A 177 -9.07 -10.74 5.11
CA LYS A 177 -8.86 -12.13 4.67
C LYS A 177 -7.59 -12.29 3.85
N LEU A 178 -7.29 -11.36 2.94
CA LEU A 178 -6.03 -11.34 2.18
C LEU A 178 -4.82 -11.22 3.11
N VAL A 179 -4.86 -10.32 4.09
CA VAL A 179 -3.76 -10.19 5.07
C VAL A 179 -3.48 -11.52 5.76
N TRP A 180 -4.52 -12.18 6.27
CA TRP A 180 -4.37 -13.48 6.91
C TRP A 180 -3.87 -14.55 5.95
N SER A 181 -4.38 -14.61 4.72
CA SER A 181 -3.94 -15.55 3.69
C SER A 181 -2.44 -15.43 3.43
N HIS A 182 -1.93 -14.21 3.24
CA HIS A 182 -0.51 -14.00 2.98
C HIS A 182 0.38 -14.31 4.18
N LEU A 183 0.00 -13.89 5.39
CA LEU A 183 0.79 -14.18 6.59
C LEU A 183 0.83 -15.69 6.90
N LEU A 184 -0.31 -16.37 6.79
CA LEU A 184 -0.41 -17.81 7.09
C LEU A 184 0.25 -18.67 6.01
N SER A 185 0.09 -18.32 4.73
CA SER A 185 0.80 -18.98 3.63
C SER A 185 2.31 -18.81 3.76
N ASN A 186 2.79 -17.61 4.12
CA ASN A 186 4.20 -17.37 4.41
C ASN A 186 4.70 -18.23 5.57
N ALA A 187 3.97 -18.28 6.69
CA ALA A 187 4.34 -19.14 7.81
C ALA A 187 4.50 -20.60 7.37
N LEU A 188 3.51 -21.16 6.65
CA LEU A 188 3.55 -22.53 6.14
C LEU A 188 4.68 -22.77 5.12
N LYS A 189 5.02 -21.77 4.30
CA LYS A 189 6.11 -21.82 3.32
C LYS A 189 7.49 -21.83 3.99
N PHE A 190 7.72 -20.97 5.00
CA PHE A 190 9.03 -20.86 5.64
C PHE A 190 9.29 -21.97 6.66
N THR A 191 8.26 -22.58 7.24
CA THR A 191 8.41 -23.85 7.99
C THR A 191 8.92 -25.01 7.11
N ARG A 192 8.82 -24.91 5.77
CA ARG A 192 9.24 -25.94 4.79
C ARG A 192 10.75 -26.00 4.50
N GLN A 193 11.49 -24.89 4.62
CA GLN A 193 12.75 -24.69 3.87
C GLN A 193 14.06 -25.21 4.51
N HIS A 194 14.04 -25.82 5.70
CA HIS A 194 15.30 -26.26 6.33
C HIS A 194 16.00 -27.44 5.63
N ALA A 195 15.32 -28.26 4.81
CA ALA A 195 15.90 -29.53 4.33
C ALA A 195 16.31 -29.61 2.84
N TYR A 196 15.66 -28.89 1.91
CA TYR A 196 15.84 -29.15 0.45
C TYR A 196 16.64 -28.07 -0.31
N ALA A 197 16.64 -26.83 0.17
CA ALA A 197 17.32 -25.72 -0.51
C ALA A 197 18.85 -25.73 -0.33
N GLN A 198 19.36 -26.30 0.77
CA GLN A 198 20.79 -26.24 1.10
C GLN A 198 21.69 -27.06 0.16
N THR A 199 21.15 -28.06 -0.54
CA THR A 199 21.96 -28.97 -1.37
C THR A 199 22.19 -28.43 -2.79
N ILE A 200 21.20 -27.73 -3.38
CA ILE A 200 21.31 -27.17 -4.74
C ILE A 200 22.05 -25.83 -4.73
N PHE A 201 21.81 -24.97 -3.72
CA PHE A 201 22.49 -23.67 -3.61
C PHE A 201 24.01 -23.77 -3.42
N ARG A 202 24.52 -24.85 -2.82
CA ARG A 202 25.99 -25.03 -2.65
C ARG A 202 26.75 -25.16 -3.97
N ALA A 203 26.11 -25.61 -5.06
CA ALA A 203 26.72 -25.67 -6.38
C ALA A 203 26.72 -24.31 -7.10
N PHE A 204 25.78 -23.42 -6.78
CA PHE A 204 25.61 -22.10 -7.40
C PHE A 204 26.15 -20.93 -6.56
N GLN A 205 26.47 -21.13 -5.28
CA GLN A 205 27.02 -20.13 -4.35
C GLN A 205 28.40 -19.58 -4.72
N ARG A 206 29.00 -20.03 -5.82
CA ARG A 206 30.32 -19.54 -6.25
C ARG A 206 30.28 -18.23 -7.04
N TYR A 207 29.10 -17.63 -7.29
CA TYR A 207 29.00 -16.38 -8.06
C TYR A 207 28.09 -15.27 -7.55
N HIS A 208 27.30 -15.48 -6.49
CA HIS A 208 26.56 -14.38 -5.83
C HIS A 208 26.95 -14.29 -4.36
N ARG A 209 27.64 -13.21 -4.02
CA ARG A 209 27.83 -12.74 -2.65
C ARG A 209 26.71 -11.77 -2.30
N GLU A 210 26.24 -11.93 -1.07
CA GLU A 210 25.56 -10.98 -0.18
C GLU A 210 24.08 -10.67 -0.47
N ASP A 211 23.30 -10.93 0.60
CA ASP A 211 22.02 -10.37 1.01
C ASP A 211 20.81 -10.51 0.09
N GLU A 212 19.95 -11.50 0.39
CA GLU A 212 18.50 -11.37 0.27
C GLU A 212 17.81 -12.61 0.85
N TYR A 213 17.06 -12.46 1.93
CA TYR A 213 16.03 -13.44 2.26
C TYR A 213 14.90 -13.32 1.20
N GLU A 214 14.75 -14.38 0.41
CA GLU A 214 14.00 -14.45 -0.84
C GLU A 214 12.47 -14.62 -0.64
N GLY A 215 11.68 -13.84 -1.38
CA GLY A 215 10.36 -14.27 -1.87
C GLY A 215 9.09 -13.84 -1.10
N ALA A 216 9.11 -12.75 -0.31
CA ALA A 216 7.92 -12.24 0.40
C ALA A 216 7.61 -10.75 0.20
N GLY A 217 8.44 -10.00 -0.55
CA GLY A 217 8.43 -8.53 -0.56
C GLY A 217 7.09 -7.92 -1.00
N ILE A 218 6.50 -8.41 -2.09
CA ILE A 218 5.25 -7.88 -2.64
C ILE A 218 4.08 -8.14 -1.71
N TRP A 219 4.04 -9.32 -1.10
CA TRP A 219 2.94 -9.77 -0.27
C TRP A 219 2.97 -9.09 1.09
N LEU A 220 4.15 -8.92 1.69
CA LEU A 220 4.31 -8.16 2.93
C LEU A 220 4.07 -6.67 2.70
N ALA A 221 4.48 -6.12 1.55
CA ALA A 221 4.16 -4.74 1.18
C ALA A 221 2.66 -4.56 0.95
N MET A 222 1.96 -5.55 0.38
CA MET A 222 0.51 -5.54 0.27
C MET A 222 -0.17 -5.64 1.65
N VAL A 223 0.33 -6.49 2.56
CA VAL A 223 -0.15 -6.53 3.94
C VAL A 223 0.00 -5.17 4.60
N GLU A 224 1.19 -4.57 4.52
CA GLU A 224 1.43 -3.23 5.06
C GLU A 224 0.45 -2.21 4.48
N TRP A 225 0.26 -2.21 3.16
CA TRP A 225 -0.65 -1.29 2.47
C TRP A 225 -2.10 -1.47 2.91
N ILE A 226 -2.60 -2.72 2.98
CA ILE A 226 -3.96 -3.02 3.44
C ILE A 226 -4.13 -2.50 4.87
N ILE A 227 -3.18 -2.80 5.76
CA ILE A 227 -3.23 -2.41 7.16
C ILE A 227 -3.18 -0.88 7.33
N ARG A 228 -2.33 -0.18 6.59
CA ARG A 228 -2.29 1.29 6.58
C ARG A 228 -3.59 1.90 6.07
N ARG A 229 -4.20 1.33 5.04
CA ARG A 229 -5.53 1.73 4.54
C ARG A 229 -6.62 1.59 5.61
N HIS A 230 -6.45 0.67 6.56
CA HIS A 230 -7.33 0.51 7.71
C HIS A 230 -7.02 1.46 8.88
N GLY A 231 -5.95 2.24 8.81
CA GLY A 231 -5.45 3.10 9.88
C GLY A 231 -4.56 2.37 10.89
N GLY A 232 -4.05 1.19 10.54
CA GLY A 232 -3.23 0.34 11.39
C GLY A 232 -1.74 0.41 11.10
N ARG A 233 -0.97 -0.45 11.79
CA ARG A 233 0.46 -0.65 11.56
C ARG A 233 0.81 -2.14 11.56
N VAL A 234 1.91 -2.51 10.89
CA VAL A 234 2.48 -3.87 10.87
C VAL A 234 3.92 -3.83 11.38
N TRP A 235 4.36 -4.87 12.10
CA TRP A 235 5.75 -5.05 12.53
C TRP A 235 6.08 -6.53 12.70
N VAL A 236 7.37 -6.85 12.77
CA VAL A 236 7.88 -8.23 12.84
C VAL A 236 8.93 -8.31 13.93
N GLU A 237 8.91 -9.41 14.67
CA GLU A 237 9.95 -9.80 15.63
C GLU A 237 10.41 -11.21 15.26
N GLY A 238 11.71 -11.50 15.33
CA GLY A 238 12.22 -12.82 14.98
C GLY A 238 13.71 -12.95 15.27
N GLU A 239 14.14 -14.18 15.49
CA GLU A 239 15.54 -14.55 15.71
C GLU A 239 15.96 -15.58 14.68
N GLU A 240 17.21 -15.49 14.22
CA GLU A 240 17.77 -16.42 13.25
C GLU A 240 17.70 -17.86 13.81
N ASN A 241 17.08 -18.77 13.06
CA ASN A 241 16.79 -20.17 13.45
C ASN A 241 15.77 -20.37 14.60
N ASN A 242 15.09 -19.32 15.09
CA ASN A 242 14.09 -19.42 16.16
C ASN A 242 12.66 -19.04 15.69
N GLY A 243 12.48 -18.81 14.39
CA GLY A 243 11.20 -18.43 13.79
C GLY A 243 10.95 -16.91 13.78
N ALA A 244 9.73 -16.52 13.41
CA ALA A 244 9.31 -15.13 13.30
C ALA A 244 7.85 -14.95 13.75
N ALA A 245 7.58 -13.83 14.40
CA ALA A 245 6.26 -13.36 14.81
C ALA A 245 5.89 -12.08 14.05
N PHE A 246 4.73 -12.11 13.40
CA PHE A 246 4.17 -10.97 12.69
C PHE A 246 3.03 -10.38 13.50
N TYR A 247 3.01 -9.06 13.62
CA TYR A 247 2.03 -8.32 14.38
C TYR A 247 1.42 -7.22 13.52
N PHE A 248 0.13 -6.96 13.73
CA PHE A 248 -0.51 -5.81 13.13
C PHE A 248 -1.68 -5.30 13.97
N THR A 249 -2.04 -4.03 13.76
CA THR A 249 -3.26 -3.42 14.29
C THR A 249 -4.19 -3.02 13.15
N PHE A 250 -5.47 -2.89 13.44
CA PHE A 250 -6.48 -2.26 12.58
C PHE A 250 -7.58 -1.68 13.47
N GLY A 251 -8.40 -0.79 12.91
CA GLY A 251 -9.44 -0.06 13.65
C GLY A 251 -10.58 -0.91 14.17
#